data_AF-A0A558BXL8-F1
#
_entry.id   AF-A0A558BXL8-F1
#
_cell.length_a   1.000
_cell.length_b   1.000
_cell.length_c   1.000
_cell.angle_alpha   90.00
_cell.angle_beta   90.00
_cell.angle_gamma   90.00
#
_symmetry.space_group_name_H-M   'P 1'
#
loop_
_entity.id
_entity.type
_entity.pdbx_description
1 polymer ?
#
loop_
_entity_poly.entity_id
_entity_poly.type
_entity_poly.pdbx_seq_one_letter_code
_entity_poly.pdbx_strand_id
1 'polypeptide(L)'
;MILTALLAALLSWLYAHPQRPHRVLWVIALLLGFIIPGFSEITALLLPLVYLGVAVALRISVRRWSWGGVGAAILLGSLLTLGSPAHFARWQALGPGHGVAGLVKGLLLATGGATYCVVNWLGNGMLLILVLLGLPLTSKLAPGPTQPSLLHRLTRQPWLWPLLTLVGVWLAFLFCHVASGIAPALRVKNLLYLYFVAGGLLSAYSWASRLNARYMALLVARPVQALLVGWFAVAFLSDHNVHLTHDDIGRESNTVVQAYRDWLSGSAARYDQQQRTRVALLRTASPGSAPLRLDPLLEQPRTIFYYDISADERLWGNVAYSQFYGGPAVYVLKAGEPR
;
A
#
# COMPACT_ATOMS: atom_id res chain seq x y z
N MET A 1 3.89 1.44 7.72
CA MET A 1 4.71 0.22 7.56
C MET A 1 5.40 -0.19 8.85
N ILE A 2 6.25 0.66 9.44
CA ILE A 2 6.95 0.33 10.70
C ILE A 2 5.95 0.11 11.86
N LEU A 3 5.02 1.03 12.06
CA LEU A 3 4.03 0.93 13.15
C LEU A 3 3.10 -0.29 13.01
N THR A 4 2.69 -0.64 11.78
CA THR A 4 1.92 -1.87 11.50
C THR A 4 2.71 -3.14 11.82
N ALA A 5 4.01 -3.17 11.48
CA ALA A 5 4.87 -4.30 11.82
C ALA A 5 5.08 -4.40 13.33
N LEU A 6 5.26 -3.27 14.02
CA LEU A 6 5.36 -3.22 15.48
C LEU A 6 4.07 -3.73 16.15
N LEU A 7 2.90 -3.29 15.70
CA LEU A 7 1.62 -3.80 16.21
C LEU A 7 1.49 -5.30 15.98
N ALA A 8 1.84 -5.79 14.78
CA ALA A 8 1.79 -7.23 14.47
C ALA A 8 2.75 -8.04 15.35
N ALA A 9 3.98 -7.58 15.55
CA ALA A 9 4.97 -8.22 16.41
C ALA A 9 4.50 -8.24 17.89
N LEU A 10 3.98 -7.12 18.37
CA LEU A 10 3.45 -6.97 19.72
C LEU A 10 2.28 -7.91 19.98
N LEU A 11 1.30 -7.96 19.07
CA LEU A 11 0.15 -8.86 19.17
C LEU A 11 0.55 -10.33 19.09
N SER A 12 1.54 -10.67 18.24
CA SER A 12 2.10 -12.02 18.15
C SER A 12 2.77 -12.44 19.45
N TRP A 13 3.53 -11.54 20.07
CA TRP A 13 4.20 -11.80 21.34
C TRP A 13 3.19 -11.94 22.50
N LEU A 14 2.20 -11.05 22.56
CA LEU A 14 1.11 -11.10 23.56
C LEU A 14 0.26 -12.35 23.42
N TYR A 15 0.05 -12.84 22.20
CA TYR A 15 -0.62 -14.11 21.95
C TYR A 15 0.20 -15.31 22.44
N ALA A 16 1.52 -15.29 22.24
CA ALA A 16 2.42 -16.36 22.64
C ALA A 16 2.66 -16.44 24.16
N HIS A 17 2.53 -15.34 24.89
CA HIS A 17 2.79 -15.25 26.34
C HIS A 17 1.55 -14.82 27.15
N PRO A 18 0.47 -15.64 27.19
CA PRO A 18 -0.78 -15.27 27.85
C PRO A 18 -0.73 -15.28 29.38
N GLN A 19 0.35 -15.79 29.99
CA GLN A 19 0.41 -16.12 31.42
C GLN A 19 0.65 -14.91 32.35
N ARG A 20 0.97 -13.72 31.82
CA ARG A 20 1.17 -12.50 32.63
C ARG A 20 0.29 -11.34 32.16
N PRO A 21 -0.28 -10.54 33.06
CA PRO A 21 -1.08 -9.36 32.69
C PRO A 21 -0.14 -8.23 32.24
N HIS A 22 0.29 -8.26 30.98
CA HIS A 22 1.12 -7.24 30.36
C HIS A 22 0.34 -5.96 30.05
N ARG A 23 -0.21 -5.30 31.08
CA ARG A 23 -1.13 -4.15 30.94
C ARG A 23 -0.53 -3.02 30.10
N VAL A 24 0.73 -2.67 30.32
CA VAL A 24 1.44 -1.61 29.56
C VAL A 24 1.51 -1.95 28.07
N LEU A 25 1.83 -3.20 27.73
CA LEU A 25 1.90 -3.65 26.34
C LEU A 25 0.53 -3.67 25.67
N TRP A 26 -0.54 -4.00 26.40
CA TRP A 26 -1.91 -3.86 25.91
C TRP A 26 -2.29 -2.40 25.67
N VAL A 27 -1.90 -1.47 26.55
CA VAL A 27 -2.10 -0.02 26.33
C VAL A 27 -1.37 0.44 25.07
N ILE A 28 -0.12 0.01 24.87
CA ILE A 28 0.63 0.31 23.64
C ILE A 28 -0.09 -0.26 22.41
N ALA A 29 -0.59 -1.49 22.47
CA ALA A 29 -1.35 -2.09 21.37
C ALA A 29 -2.64 -1.33 21.06
N LEU A 30 -3.34 -0.81 22.07
CA LEU A 30 -4.52 0.04 21.91
C LEU A 30 -4.17 1.36 21.21
N LEU A 31 -3.12 2.04 21.68
CA LEU A 31 -2.65 3.29 21.10
C LEU A 31 -2.23 3.09 19.64
N LEU A 32 -1.44 2.05 19.36
CA LEU A 32 -1.04 1.71 17.99
C LEU A 32 -2.27 1.37 17.12
N GLY A 33 -3.20 0.57 17.65
CA GLY A 33 -4.45 0.22 16.96
C GLY A 33 -5.27 1.45 16.57
N PHE A 34 -5.30 2.48 17.42
CA PHE A 34 -6.00 3.73 17.17
C PHE A 34 -5.27 4.66 16.19
N ILE A 35 -3.94 4.82 16.35
CA ILE A 35 -3.16 5.79 15.57
C ILE A 35 -2.91 5.30 14.14
N ILE A 36 -2.68 4.00 13.94
CA ILE A 36 -2.30 3.45 12.63
C ILE A 36 -3.32 3.77 11.51
N PRO A 37 -4.64 3.58 11.72
CA PRO A 37 -5.64 4.00 10.73
C PRO A 37 -5.49 5.45 10.29
N GLY A 38 -5.13 6.36 11.22
CA GLY A 38 -5.01 7.81 10.98
C GLY A 38 -3.93 8.24 9.99
N PHE A 39 -3.00 7.36 9.62
CA PHE A 39 -1.96 7.71 8.64
C PHE A 39 -2.43 7.66 7.20
N SER A 40 -3.46 6.87 6.87
CA SER A 40 -4.00 6.80 5.51
C SER A 40 -5.38 6.16 5.45
N GLU A 41 -6.17 6.54 4.46
CA GLU A 41 -7.49 5.94 4.20
C GLU A 41 -7.36 4.43 3.96
N ILE A 42 -6.28 4.01 3.30
CA ILE A 42 -6.02 2.62 2.94
C ILE A 42 -5.71 1.79 4.19
N THR A 43 -4.92 2.31 5.12
CA THR A 43 -4.70 1.66 6.42
C THR A 43 -5.97 1.60 7.24
N ALA A 44 -6.81 2.64 7.20
CA ALA A 44 -8.11 2.63 7.87
C ALA A 44 -9.07 1.56 7.33
N LEU A 45 -9.00 1.23 6.03
CA LEU A 45 -9.79 0.16 5.42
C LEU A 45 -9.20 -1.24 5.66
N LEU A 46 -7.89 -1.40 5.46
CA LEU A 46 -7.23 -2.71 5.50
C LEU A 46 -6.99 -3.22 6.92
N LEU A 47 -6.69 -2.35 7.89
CA LEU A 47 -6.35 -2.78 9.25
C LEU A 47 -7.50 -3.50 9.96
N PRO A 48 -8.77 -3.03 9.89
CA PRO A 48 -9.91 -3.78 10.43
C PRO A 48 -10.09 -5.16 9.77
N LEU A 49 -9.91 -5.24 8.45
CA LEU A 49 -9.98 -6.51 7.68
C LEU A 49 -8.92 -7.49 8.15
N VAL A 50 -7.67 -7.05 8.27
CA VAL A 50 -6.55 -7.87 8.77
C VAL A 50 -6.81 -8.30 10.21
N TYR A 51 -7.25 -7.39 11.07
CA TYR A 51 -7.56 -7.71 12.46
C TYR A 51 -8.66 -8.77 12.57
N LEU A 52 -9.74 -8.63 11.78
CA LEU A 52 -10.81 -9.62 11.72
C LEU A 52 -10.27 -10.98 11.25
N GLY A 53 -9.43 -10.99 10.21
CA GLY A 53 -8.78 -12.20 9.74
C GLY A 53 -7.96 -12.91 10.82
N VAL A 54 -7.12 -12.16 11.54
CA VAL A 54 -6.33 -12.68 12.66
C VAL A 54 -7.24 -13.22 13.77
N ALA A 55 -8.29 -12.47 14.14
CA ALA A 55 -9.22 -12.88 15.18
C ALA A 55 -9.96 -14.18 14.82
N VAL A 56 -10.41 -14.32 13.57
CA VAL A 56 -11.05 -15.53 13.05
C VAL A 56 -10.07 -16.70 12.99
N ALA A 57 -8.87 -16.49 12.47
CA ALA A 57 -7.86 -17.53 12.32
C ALA A 57 -7.40 -18.09 13.69
N LEU A 58 -7.15 -17.20 14.64
CA LEU A 58 -6.68 -17.54 15.98
C LEU A 58 -7.82 -17.88 16.96
N ARG A 59 -9.08 -17.81 16.51
CA ARG A 59 -10.30 -18.00 17.32
C ARG A 59 -10.28 -17.16 18.59
N ILE A 60 -9.85 -15.91 18.46
CA ILE A 60 -9.72 -14.99 19.59
C ILE A 60 -11.11 -14.59 20.05
N SER A 61 -11.37 -14.76 21.35
CA SER A 61 -12.59 -14.24 21.94
C SER A 61 -12.51 -12.71 22.01
N VAL A 62 -13.24 -12.04 21.12
CA VAL A 62 -13.38 -10.57 21.08
C VAL A 62 -14.02 -10.02 22.37
N ARG A 63 -14.65 -10.89 23.18
CA ARG A 63 -15.22 -10.52 24.48
C ARG A 63 -14.17 -10.27 25.57
N ARG A 64 -12.91 -10.68 25.36
CA ARG A 64 -11.82 -10.34 26.29
C ARG A 64 -11.42 -8.89 26.09
N TRP A 65 -11.40 -8.11 27.19
CA TRP A 65 -11.08 -6.68 27.19
C TRP A 65 -9.81 -6.33 26.40
N SER A 66 -8.78 -7.17 26.48
CA SER A 66 -7.52 -6.99 25.76
C SER A 66 -7.68 -6.95 24.23
N TRP A 67 -8.13 -8.05 23.63
CA TRP A 67 -8.29 -8.14 22.17
C TRP A 67 -9.48 -7.32 21.69
N GLY A 68 -10.62 -7.41 22.39
CA GLY A 68 -11.79 -6.59 22.10
C GLY A 68 -11.48 -5.09 22.11
N GLY A 69 -10.68 -4.64 23.08
CA GLY A 69 -10.21 -3.26 23.16
C GLY A 69 -9.36 -2.87 21.95
N VAL A 70 -8.42 -3.71 21.51
CA VAL A 70 -7.62 -3.43 20.30
C VAL A 70 -8.50 -3.36 19.06
N GLY A 71 -9.46 -4.28 18.92
CA GLY A 71 -10.46 -4.22 17.85
C GLY A 71 -11.27 -2.91 17.88
N ALA A 72 -11.73 -2.50 19.06
CA ALA A 72 -12.47 -1.24 19.23
C ALA A 72 -11.59 -0.01 18.91
N ALA A 73 -10.33 0.00 19.33
CA ALA A 73 -9.38 1.08 19.02
C ALA A 73 -9.12 1.20 17.52
N ILE A 74 -8.92 0.06 16.83
CA ILE A 74 -8.77 0.01 15.37
C ILE A 74 -10.02 0.54 14.68
N LEU A 75 -11.21 0.07 15.06
CA LEU A 75 -12.46 0.54 14.47
C LEU A 75 -12.68 2.03 14.70
N LEU A 76 -12.46 2.51 15.92
CA LEU A 76 -12.62 3.93 16.24
C LEU A 76 -11.64 4.79 15.45
N GLY A 77 -10.36 4.41 15.39
CA GLY A 77 -9.35 5.12 14.59
C GLY A 77 -9.72 5.14 13.11
N SER A 78 -10.18 4.01 12.56
CA SER A 78 -10.63 3.91 11.18
C SER A 78 -11.85 4.80 10.89
N LEU A 79 -12.86 4.77 11.76
CA LEU A 79 -14.07 5.58 11.61
C LEU A 79 -13.76 7.08 11.68
N LEU A 80 -12.91 7.52 12.61
CA LEU A 80 -12.49 8.92 12.70
C LEU A 80 -11.68 9.36 11.49
N THR A 81 -10.82 8.47 10.96
CA THR A 81 -10.04 8.77 9.75
C THR A 81 -10.96 8.96 8.56
N LEU A 82 -11.85 8.00 8.30
CA LEU A 82 -12.79 8.02 7.17
C LEU A 82 -13.86 9.12 7.31
N GLY A 83 -14.25 9.44 8.53
CA GLY A 83 -15.19 10.51 8.86
C GLY A 83 -14.54 11.88 9.05
N SER A 84 -13.26 12.06 8.70
CA SER A 84 -12.61 13.36 8.88
C SER A 84 -13.22 14.44 7.97
N PRO A 85 -13.28 15.72 8.41
CA PRO A 85 -13.88 16.81 7.64
C PRO A 85 -13.29 16.97 6.23
N ALA A 86 -12.01 16.62 6.06
CA ALA A 86 -11.35 16.63 4.77
C ALA A 86 -12.00 15.68 3.75
N HIS A 87 -12.54 14.53 4.19
CA HIS A 87 -13.28 13.62 3.31
C HIS A 87 -14.63 14.18 2.91
N PHE A 88 -15.35 14.77 3.84
CA PHE A 88 -16.63 15.40 3.54
C PHE A 88 -16.48 16.60 2.60
N ALA A 89 -15.43 17.40 2.76
CA ALA A 89 -15.11 18.49 1.85
C ALA A 89 -14.80 17.99 0.42
N ARG A 90 -14.04 16.89 0.27
CA ARG A 90 -13.81 16.25 -1.04
C ARG A 90 -15.10 15.71 -1.64
N TRP A 91 -15.93 15.05 -0.84
CA TRP A 91 -17.22 14.50 -1.28
C TRP A 91 -18.17 15.59 -1.75
N GLN A 92 -18.23 16.72 -1.04
CA GLN A 92 -19.03 17.88 -1.42
C GLN A 92 -18.49 18.58 -2.69
N ALA A 93 -17.17 18.69 -2.82
CA ALA A 93 -16.52 19.30 -3.98
C ALA A 93 -16.71 18.50 -5.29
N LEU A 94 -16.92 17.19 -5.20
CA LEU A 94 -17.18 16.33 -6.36
C LEU A 94 -18.62 16.40 -6.88
N GLY A 95 -19.48 17.22 -6.24
CA GLY A 95 -20.80 17.59 -6.74
C GLY A 95 -21.90 16.50 -6.68
N PRO A 96 -23.14 16.84 -7.08
CA PRO A 96 -24.34 15.99 -6.91
C PRO A 96 -24.39 14.73 -7.83
N GLY A 97 -23.30 14.35 -8.49
CA GLY A 97 -23.25 13.24 -9.45
C GLY A 97 -23.21 11.83 -8.85
N HIS A 98 -23.25 11.68 -7.52
CA HIS A 98 -23.12 10.40 -6.81
C HIS A 98 -24.45 9.67 -6.64
N GLY A 99 -25.28 9.67 -7.68
CA GLY A 99 -26.46 8.80 -7.74
C GLY A 99 -26.07 7.34 -7.92
N VAL A 100 -27.07 6.45 -7.98
CA VAL A 100 -26.88 5.00 -8.20
C VAL A 100 -25.98 4.73 -9.43
N ALA A 101 -26.10 5.51 -10.49
CA ALA A 101 -25.26 5.40 -11.69
C ALA A 101 -23.76 5.64 -11.41
N GLY A 102 -23.41 6.60 -10.56
CA GLY A 102 -22.04 6.86 -10.15
C GLY A 102 -21.46 5.72 -9.31
N LEU A 103 -22.27 5.15 -8.42
CA LEU A 103 -21.89 3.97 -7.63
C LEU A 103 -21.67 2.74 -8.52
N VAL A 104 -22.56 2.49 -9.49
CA VAL A 104 -22.41 1.40 -10.46
C VAL A 104 -21.13 1.57 -11.28
N LYS A 105 -20.87 2.77 -11.80
CA LYS A 105 -19.62 3.07 -12.51
C LYS A 105 -18.40 2.85 -11.62
N GLY A 106 -18.43 3.33 -10.38
CA GLY A 106 -17.35 3.15 -9.41
C GLY A 106 -17.09 1.67 -9.12
N LEU A 107 -18.15 0.86 -8.99
CA LEU A 107 -18.05 -0.58 -8.76
C LEU A 107 -17.43 -1.31 -9.96
N LEU A 108 -17.85 -0.98 -11.18
CA LEU A 108 -17.28 -1.56 -12.41
C LEU A 108 -15.80 -1.20 -12.56
N LEU A 109 -15.45 0.09 -12.39
CA LEU A 109 -14.06 0.55 -12.47
C LEU A 109 -13.19 -0.05 -11.38
N ALA A 110 -13.70 -0.16 -10.15
CA ALA A 110 -12.99 -0.80 -9.05
C ALA A 110 -12.73 -2.27 -9.31
N THR A 111 -13.73 -2.98 -9.84
CA THR A 111 -13.61 -4.40 -10.19
C THR A 111 -12.61 -4.61 -11.31
N GLY A 112 -12.70 -3.82 -12.39
CA GLY A 112 -11.73 -3.88 -13.50
C GLY A 112 -10.31 -3.52 -13.06
N GLY A 113 -10.14 -2.44 -12.29
CA GLY A 113 -8.84 -1.99 -11.79
C GLY A 113 -8.20 -2.97 -10.80
N ALA A 114 -8.98 -3.51 -9.86
CA ALA A 114 -8.51 -4.53 -8.93
C ALA A 114 -8.14 -5.82 -9.66
N THR A 115 -8.98 -6.27 -10.61
CA THR A 115 -8.72 -7.48 -11.41
C THR A 115 -7.45 -7.34 -12.24
N TYR A 116 -7.31 -6.22 -12.96
CA TYR A 116 -6.10 -5.91 -13.73
C TYR A 116 -4.85 -5.95 -12.85
N CYS A 117 -4.89 -5.32 -11.66
CA CYS A 117 -3.75 -5.33 -10.76
C CYS A 117 -3.43 -6.74 -10.24
N VAL A 118 -4.44 -7.50 -9.81
CA VAL A 118 -4.23 -8.88 -9.32
C VAL A 118 -3.65 -9.76 -10.42
N VAL A 119 -4.18 -9.69 -11.65
CA VAL A 119 -3.66 -10.46 -12.80
C VAL A 119 -2.22 -10.05 -13.10
N ASN A 120 -1.93 -8.75 -13.14
CA ASN A 120 -0.58 -8.25 -13.37
C ASN A 120 0.41 -8.71 -12.27
N TRP A 121 0.00 -8.63 -11.00
CA TRP A 121 0.83 -9.04 -9.86
C TRP A 121 1.07 -10.54 -9.81
N LEU A 122 0.08 -11.35 -10.20
CA LEU A 122 0.25 -12.80 -10.38
C LEU A 122 1.17 -13.10 -11.58
N GLY A 123 1.00 -12.38 -12.68
CA GLY A 123 1.76 -12.55 -13.92
C GLY A 123 3.24 -12.20 -13.82
N ASN A 124 3.63 -11.27 -12.93
CA ASN A 124 5.03 -10.88 -12.71
C ASN A 124 5.89 -12.01 -12.09
N GLY A 125 5.30 -13.12 -11.63
CA GLY A 125 6.04 -14.28 -11.11
C GLY A 125 6.77 -14.06 -9.78
N MET A 126 6.92 -12.82 -9.31
CA MET A 126 7.58 -12.47 -8.05
C MET A 126 6.95 -13.19 -6.84
N LEU A 127 5.62 -13.22 -6.76
CA LEU A 127 4.91 -13.95 -5.71
C LEU A 127 5.22 -15.45 -5.80
N LEU A 128 5.21 -16.03 -7.00
CA LEU A 128 5.52 -17.44 -7.21
C LEU A 128 6.94 -17.77 -6.73
N ILE A 129 7.93 -16.94 -7.07
CA ILE A 129 9.32 -17.13 -6.64
C ILE A 129 9.42 -17.04 -5.10
N LEU A 130 8.82 -16.02 -4.49
CA LEU A 130 8.81 -15.85 -3.03
C LEU A 130 8.16 -17.04 -2.33
N VAL A 131 7.07 -17.58 -2.89
CA VAL A 131 6.41 -18.79 -2.40
C VAL A 131 7.34 -19.98 -2.49
N LEU A 132 7.96 -20.24 -3.64
CA LEU A 132 8.85 -21.38 -3.86
C LEU A 132 10.12 -21.31 -2.98
N LEU A 133 10.67 -20.11 -2.77
CA LEU A 133 11.77 -19.86 -1.83
C LEU A 133 11.34 -20.03 -0.36
N GLY A 134 10.05 -19.80 -0.06
CA GLY A 134 9.48 -19.96 1.28
C GLY A 134 9.13 -21.41 1.64
N LEU A 135 8.97 -22.32 0.66
CA LEU A 135 8.62 -23.74 0.88
C LEU A 135 9.59 -24.50 1.83
N PRO A 136 10.93 -24.34 1.76
CA PRO A 136 11.84 -24.94 2.74
C PRO A 136 11.59 -24.47 4.17
N LEU A 137 11.09 -23.25 4.35
CA LEU A 137 10.72 -22.74 5.66
C LEU A 137 9.43 -23.39 6.14
N THR A 138 8.50 -23.71 5.25
CA THR A 138 7.24 -24.36 5.63
C THR A 138 7.44 -25.77 6.15
N SER A 139 8.41 -26.52 5.61
CA SER A 139 8.77 -27.84 6.12
C SER A 139 9.48 -27.79 7.48
N LYS A 140 10.28 -26.75 7.74
CA LYS A 140 10.94 -26.53 9.05
C LYS A 140 10.00 -25.96 10.11
N LEU A 141 9.01 -25.16 9.70
CA LEU A 141 7.98 -24.56 10.55
C LEU A 141 6.74 -25.45 10.67
N ALA A 142 6.76 -26.62 10.00
CA ALA A 142 5.73 -27.64 10.11
C ALA A 142 5.57 -28.05 11.57
N PRO A 143 4.34 -28.19 12.07
CA PRO A 143 4.09 -28.37 13.49
C PRO A 143 4.75 -29.64 14.02
N GLY A 144 5.53 -29.50 15.09
CA GLY A 144 5.85 -30.62 15.96
C GLY A 144 4.57 -31.10 16.68
N PRO A 145 4.53 -32.36 17.15
CA PRO A 145 3.34 -32.99 17.72
C PRO A 145 2.76 -32.31 18.97
N THR A 146 3.51 -31.40 19.62
CA THR A 146 3.16 -30.88 20.94
C THR A 146 2.68 -29.42 20.95
N GLN A 147 3.06 -28.56 19.98
CA GLN A 147 2.57 -27.17 19.90
C GLN A 147 2.54 -26.63 18.45
N PRO A 148 1.35 -26.33 17.88
CA PRO A 148 1.27 -25.73 16.55
C PRO A 148 1.74 -24.28 16.57
N SER A 149 2.66 -23.95 15.65
CA SER A 149 3.21 -22.61 15.46
C SER A 149 2.12 -21.55 15.20
N LEU A 150 2.40 -20.29 15.54
CA LEU A 150 1.48 -19.17 15.28
C LEU A 150 1.08 -19.11 13.80
N LEU A 151 2.06 -19.30 12.91
CA LEU A 151 1.86 -19.32 11.47
C LEU A 151 0.88 -20.43 11.07
N HIS A 152 1.05 -21.65 11.60
CA HIS A 152 0.12 -22.75 11.33
C HIS A 152 -1.32 -22.44 11.77
N ARG A 153 -1.49 -21.77 12.92
CA ARG A 153 -2.83 -21.35 13.39
C ARG A 153 -3.44 -20.29 12.48
N LEU A 154 -2.64 -19.28 12.10
CA LEU A 154 -3.08 -18.23 11.18
C LEU A 154 -3.51 -18.80 9.83
N THR A 155 -2.79 -19.81 9.32
CA THR A 155 -3.03 -20.39 7.99
C THR A 155 -3.92 -21.63 8.01
N ARG A 156 -4.55 -21.97 9.15
CA ARG A 156 -5.40 -23.18 9.25
C ARG A 156 -6.57 -23.18 8.27
N GLN A 157 -7.10 -22.01 7.93
CA GLN A 157 -8.21 -21.84 6.99
C GLN A 157 -7.66 -21.46 5.60
N PRO A 158 -7.77 -22.35 4.58
CA PRO A 158 -7.15 -22.13 3.27
C PRO A 158 -7.79 -20.99 2.47
N TRP A 159 -9.04 -20.65 2.78
CA TRP A 159 -9.84 -19.65 2.06
C TRP A 159 -9.75 -18.26 2.68
N LEU A 160 -9.30 -18.13 3.94
CA LEU A 160 -9.37 -16.89 4.69
C LEU A 160 -8.48 -15.79 4.10
N TRP A 161 -7.18 -16.06 3.97
CA TRP A 161 -6.21 -15.11 3.44
C TRP A 161 -6.43 -14.75 1.97
N PRO A 162 -6.74 -15.69 1.04
CA PRO A 162 -7.02 -15.27 -0.33
C PRO A 162 -8.28 -14.40 -0.39
N LEU A 163 -9.34 -14.75 0.36
CA LEU A 163 -10.55 -13.94 0.42
C LEU A 163 -10.27 -12.53 0.95
N LEU A 164 -9.62 -12.41 2.11
CA LEU A 164 -9.29 -11.11 2.70
C LEU A 164 -8.39 -10.27 1.80
N THR A 165 -7.44 -10.90 1.12
CA THR A 165 -6.55 -10.21 0.19
C THR A 165 -7.32 -9.63 -0.98
N LEU A 166 -8.14 -10.46 -1.64
CA LEU A 166 -8.95 -10.03 -2.79
C LEU A 166 -9.98 -8.96 -2.39
N VAL A 167 -10.69 -9.17 -1.28
CA VAL A 167 -11.66 -8.21 -0.74
C VAL A 167 -10.98 -6.91 -0.34
N GLY A 168 -9.82 -6.96 0.31
CA GLY A 168 -9.08 -5.77 0.72
C GLY A 168 -8.56 -4.94 -0.46
N VAL A 169 -8.00 -5.60 -1.48
CA VAL A 169 -7.59 -4.92 -2.72
C VAL A 169 -8.80 -4.30 -3.41
N TRP A 170 -9.88 -5.06 -3.57
CA TRP A 170 -11.10 -4.56 -4.20
C TRP A 170 -11.71 -3.38 -3.43
N LEU A 171 -11.77 -3.45 -2.11
CA LEU A 171 -12.33 -2.38 -1.26
C LEU A 171 -11.51 -1.09 -1.37
N ALA A 172 -10.18 -1.19 -1.46
CA ALA A 172 -9.32 -0.03 -1.65
C ALA A 172 -9.57 0.66 -3.00
N PHE A 173 -9.74 -0.12 -4.07
CA PHE A 173 -10.13 0.40 -5.38
C PHE A 173 -11.54 1.01 -5.36
N LEU A 174 -12.50 0.33 -4.75
CA LEU A 174 -13.88 0.79 -4.63
C LEU A 174 -13.93 2.13 -3.91
N PHE A 175 -13.24 2.24 -2.77
CA PHE A 175 -13.19 3.48 -2.02
C PHE A 175 -12.59 4.62 -2.84
N CYS A 176 -11.48 4.40 -3.56
CA CYS A 176 -10.88 5.45 -4.39
C CYS A 176 -11.82 5.90 -5.53
N HIS A 177 -12.44 4.96 -6.24
CA HIS A 177 -13.35 5.27 -7.34
C HIS A 177 -14.63 5.95 -6.87
N VAL A 178 -15.19 5.54 -5.73
CA VAL A 178 -16.39 6.17 -5.15
C VAL A 178 -16.06 7.55 -4.57
N ALA A 179 -14.92 7.70 -3.89
CA ALA A 179 -14.57 8.94 -3.20
C ALA A 179 -13.92 9.99 -4.09
N SER A 180 -13.35 9.63 -5.24
CA SER A 180 -12.61 10.57 -6.09
C SER A 180 -12.77 10.35 -7.60
N GLY A 181 -13.49 9.32 -8.03
CA GLY A 181 -13.65 8.98 -9.44
C GLY A 181 -12.39 8.41 -10.11
N ILE A 182 -11.25 8.42 -9.44
CA ILE A 182 -9.95 8.01 -9.97
C ILE A 182 -9.42 6.73 -9.31
N ALA A 183 -8.55 6.03 -10.03
CA ALA A 183 -7.88 4.85 -9.51
C ALA A 183 -6.89 5.22 -8.38
N PRO A 184 -6.53 4.27 -7.51
CA PRO A 184 -5.55 4.53 -6.45
C PRO A 184 -4.22 5.04 -7.02
N ALA A 185 -3.64 6.05 -6.36
CA ALA A 185 -2.32 6.57 -6.71
C ALA A 185 -1.24 5.47 -6.65
N LEU A 186 -0.12 5.63 -7.36
CA LEU A 186 0.93 4.61 -7.44
C LEU A 186 1.48 4.20 -6.06
N ARG A 187 1.67 5.17 -5.15
CA ARG A 187 2.05 4.92 -3.75
C ARG A 187 1.07 4.01 -2.99
N VAL A 188 -0.22 4.13 -3.29
CA VAL A 188 -1.27 3.27 -2.72
C VAL A 188 -1.19 1.88 -3.34
N LYS A 189 -1.02 1.79 -4.66
CA LYS A 189 -0.82 0.50 -5.35
C LYS A 189 0.39 -0.26 -4.80
N ASN A 190 1.47 0.42 -4.43
CA ASN A 190 2.64 -0.22 -3.78
C ASN A 190 2.30 -0.80 -2.41
N LEU A 191 1.53 -0.07 -1.59
CA LEU A 191 1.04 -0.60 -0.31
C LEU A 191 0.10 -1.80 -0.51
N LEU A 192 -0.81 -1.72 -1.49
CA LEU A 192 -1.71 -2.82 -1.85
C LEU A 192 -0.95 -4.03 -2.40
N TYR A 193 0.13 -3.81 -3.15
CA TYR A 193 0.99 -4.88 -3.62
C TYR A 193 1.68 -5.60 -2.45
N LEU A 194 2.17 -4.87 -1.45
CA LEU A 194 2.76 -5.51 -0.27
C LEU A 194 1.70 -6.26 0.56
N TYR A 195 0.51 -5.69 0.70
CA TYR A 195 -0.63 -6.38 1.30
C TYR A 195 -0.97 -7.68 0.54
N PHE A 196 -0.97 -7.61 -0.79
CA PHE A 196 -1.16 -8.75 -1.68
C PHE A 196 -0.06 -9.81 -1.53
N VAL A 197 1.21 -9.42 -1.43
CA VAL A 197 2.33 -10.35 -1.20
C VAL A 197 2.20 -11.01 0.16
N ALA A 198 1.91 -10.27 1.23
CA ALA A 198 1.74 -10.83 2.57
C ALA A 198 0.58 -11.85 2.64
N GLY A 199 -0.57 -11.49 2.08
CA GLY A 199 -1.73 -12.38 2.00
C GLY A 199 -1.49 -13.59 1.09
N GLY A 200 -0.79 -13.38 -0.03
CA GLY A 200 -0.35 -14.43 -0.94
C GLY A 200 0.59 -15.44 -0.28
N LEU A 201 1.57 -14.97 0.50
CA LEU A 201 2.47 -15.84 1.28
C LEU A 201 1.72 -16.66 2.34
N LEU A 202 0.77 -16.06 3.07
CA LEU A 202 -0.06 -16.79 4.04
C LEU A 202 -0.95 -17.84 3.36
N SER A 203 -1.51 -17.51 2.20
CA SER A 203 -2.32 -18.42 1.39
C SER A 203 -1.47 -19.58 0.87
N ALA A 204 -0.29 -19.27 0.33
CA ALA A 204 0.65 -20.25 -0.19
C ALA A 204 1.19 -21.16 0.90
N TYR A 205 1.56 -20.63 2.07
CA TYR A 205 1.93 -21.44 3.23
C TYR A 205 0.80 -22.39 3.63
N SER A 206 -0.44 -21.86 3.68
CA SER A 206 -1.62 -22.68 3.98
C SER A 206 -1.68 -23.88 3.03
N TRP A 207 -1.60 -23.65 1.73
CA TRP A 207 -1.74 -24.71 0.74
C TRP A 207 -0.52 -25.65 0.74
N ALA A 208 0.68 -25.10 0.83
CA ALA A 208 1.94 -25.86 0.92
C ALA A 208 1.97 -26.81 2.12
N SER A 209 1.47 -26.37 3.29
CA SER A 209 1.38 -27.22 4.48
C SER A 209 0.44 -28.43 4.34
N ARG A 210 -0.36 -28.48 3.26
CA ARG A 210 -1.23 -29.62 2.92
C ARG A 210 -0.71 -30.46 1.76
N LEU A 211 0.38 -30.04 1.11
CA LEU A 211 0.98 -30.79 0.01
C LEU A 211 1.74 -32.01 0.54
N ASN A 212 1.77 -33.08 -0.26
CA ASN A 212 2.49 -34.30 0.08
C ASN A 212 4.00 -34.02 0.21
N ALA A 213 4.64 -34.60 1.24
CA ALA A 213 6.06 -34.46 1.54
C ALA A 213 6.97 -34.77 0.34
N ARG A 214 6.55 -35.65 -0.59
CA ARG A 214 7.30 -35.97 -1.81
C ARG A 214 7.43 -34.78 -2.77
N TYR A 215 6.36 -34.02 -2.99
CA TYR A 215 6.40 -32.82 -3.84
C TYR A 215 7.21 -31.69 -3.18
N MET A 216 7.15 -31.60 -1.84
CA MET A 216 7.97 -30.66 -1.08
C MET A 216 9.47 -30.98 -1.18
N ALA A 217 9.87 -32.25 -1.14
CA ALA A 217 11.27 -32.64 -1.23
C ALA A 217 11.95 -32.19 -2.54
N LEU A 218 11.24 -32.25 -3.67
CA LEU A 218 11.77 -31.84 -4.97
C LEU A 218 11.96 -30.32 -5.07
N LEU A 219 11.00 -29.53 -4.57
CA LEU A 219 11.05 -28.07 -4.58
C LEU A 219 12.05 -27.49 -3.56
N VAL A 220 12.40 -28.27 -2.52
CA VAL A 220 13.37 -27.88 -1.49
C VAL A 220 14.81 -28.28 -1.86
N ALA A 221 15.02 -28.94 -3.01
CA ALA A 221 16.36 -29.31 -3.47
C ALA A 221 17.25 -28.07 -3.68
N ARG A 222 18.48 -28.10 -3.15
CA ARG A 222 19.46 -27.00 -3.26
C ARG A 222 19.64 -26.42 -4.67
N PRO A 223 19.75 -27.22 -5.76
CA PRO A 223 19.90 -26.65 -7.09
C PRO A 223 18.66 -25.86 -7.54
N VAL A 224 17.46 -26.34 -7.20
CA VAL A 224 16.20 -25.63 -7.49
C VAL A 224 16.14 -24.32 -6.73
N GLN A 225 16.52 -24.33 -5.46
CA GLN A 225 16.57 -23.11 -4.63
C GLN A 225 17.61 -22.10 -5.16
N ALA A 226 18.79 -22.56 -5.57
CA ALA A 226 19.80 -21.68 -6.17
C ALA A 226 19.32 -21.06 -7.50
N LEU A 227 18.66 -21.85 -8.36
CA LEU A 227 18.04 -21.35 -9.59
C LEU A 227 16.94 -20.34 -9.30
N LEU A 228 16.08 -20.59 -8.30
CA LEU A 228 15.04 -19.67 -7.89
C LEU A 228 15.60 -18.37 -7.30
N VAL A 229 16.68 -18.44 -6.51
CA VAL A 229 17.37 -17.24 -6.01
C VAL A 229 18.01 -16.46 -7.16
N GLY A 230 18.66 -17.15 -8.10
CA GLY A 230 19.20 -16.52 -9.31
C GLY A 230 18.12 -15.84 -10.14
N TRP A 231 17.00 -16.54 -10.38
CA TRP A 231 15.85 -15.98 -11.09
C TRP A 231 15.17 -14.85 -10.30
N PHE A 232 15.08 -14.93 -8.98
CA PHE A 232 14.63 -13.83 -8.13
C PHE A 232 15.51 -12.60 -8.31
N ALA A 233 16.83 -12.76 -8.28
CA ALA A 233 17.77 -11.66 -8.49
C ALA A 233 17.62 -11.08 -9.90
N VAL A 234 17.47 -11.93 -10.93
CA VAL A 234 17.19 -11.48 -12.30
C VAL A 234 15.87 -10.73 -12.35
N ALA A 235 14.76 -11.28 -11.84
CA ALA A 235 13.45 -10.60 -11.86
C ALA A 235 13.43 -9.31 -11.02
N PHE A 236 14.19 -9.25 -9.93
CA PHE A 236 14.34 -8.08 -9.08
C PHE A 236 15.23 -6.99 -9.70
N LEU A 237 16.17 -7.36 -10.57
CA LEU A 237 17.07 -6.43 -11.25
C LEU A 237 16.63 -6.11 -12.68
N SER A 238 15.88 -7.01 -13.31
CA SER A 238 15.31 -6.85 -14.63
C SER A 238 14.05 -6.02 -14.50
N ASP A 239 13.99 -4.95 -15.29
CA ASP A 239 12.75 -4.24 -15.52
C ASP A 239 11.87 -5.14 -16.39
N HIS A 240 11.06 -6.04 -15.81
CA HIS A 240 10.19 -6.95 -16.59
C HIS A 240 9.00 -6.21 -17.24
N ASN A 241 9.29 -5.04 -17.80
CA ASN A 241 8.56 -4.25 -18.78
C ASN A 241 9.52 -3.79 -19.90
N VAL A 242 10.54 -4.60 -20.24
CA VAL A 242 11.33 -4.41 -21.47
C VAL A 242 10.43 -4.70 -22.68
N HIS A 243 9.75 -3.64 -23.11
CA HIS A 243 9.14 -3.43 -24.43
C HIS A 243 8.20 -4.54 -24.95
N LEU A 244 6.92 -4.41 -24.62
CA LEU A 244 5.85 -4.77 -25.55
C LEU A 244 5.03 -3.51 -25.83
N THR A 245 5.57 -2.70 -26.72
CA THR A 245 4.84 -1.60 -27.34
C THR A 245 3.80 -2.22 -28.31
N HIS A 246 2.68 -1.54 -28.63
CA HIS A 246 2.95 -0.51 -29.61
C HIS A 246 3.27 0.86 -29.05
N ASP A 247 2.79 1.29 -27.88
CA ASP A 247 3.39 2.44 -27.16
C ASP A 247 2.86 2.52 -25.71
N ASP A 248 3.29 1.61 -24.82
CA ASP A 248 3.32 1.84 -23.35
C ASP A 248 2.25 1.21 -22.46
N ILE A 249 1.76 0.02 -22.79
CA ILE A 249 0.85 -0.71 -21.89
C ILE A 249 1.61 -1.17 -20.63
N GLY A 250 1.45 -0.40 -19.53
CA GLY A 250 1.89 -0.76 -18.16
C GLY A 250 3.13 -0.05 -17.60
N ARG A 251 3.66 1.02 -18.22
CA ARG A 251 4.85 1.74 -17.69
C ARG A 251 4.49 2.51 -16.40
N GLU A 252 5.23 2.46 -15.29
CA GLU A 252 6.63 2.06 -15.00
C GLU A 252 6.70 0.83 -14.08
N SER A 253 7.56 -0.15 -14.35
CA SER A 253 9.03 -0.20 -14.23
C SER A 253 9.48 -0.37 -12.78
N ASN A 254 10.26 -1.41 -12.50
CA ASN A 254 10.63 -1.83 -11.15
C ASN A 254 11.09 -0.63 -10.29
N THR A 255 10.22 -0.22 -9.37
CA THR A 255 10.38 1.03 -8.58
C THR A 255 11.67 1.05 -7.78
N VAL A 256 12.25 -0.10 -7.45
CA VAL A 256 13.53 -0.19 -6.75
C VAL A 256 14.69 0.13 -7.68
N VAL A 257 14.76 -0.50 -8.85
CA VAL A 257 15.81 -0.24 -9.84
C VAL A 257 15.73 1.21 -10.33
N GLN A 258 14.51 1.69 -10.59
CA GLN A 258 14.28 3.08 -10.97
C GLN A 258 14.65 4.05 -9.84
N ALA A 259 14.40 3.71 -8.56
CA ALA A 259 14.83 4.55 -7.42
C ALA A 259 16.35 4.64 -7.33
N TYR A 260 17.07 3.52 -7.50
CA TYR A 260 18.53 3.53 -7.54
C TYR A 260 19.04 4.31 -8.76
N ARG A 261 18.39 4.20 -9.92
CA ARG A 261 18.74 5.00 -11.09
C ARG A 261 18.54 6.49 -10.84
N ASP A 262 17.40 6.89 -10.28
CA ASP A 262 17.10 8.28 -9.95
C ASP A 262 18.09 8.84 -8.92
N TRP A 263 18.50 8.01 -7.96
CA TRP A 263 19.50 8.37 -6.96
C TRP A 263 20.91 8.49 -7.55
N LEU A 264 21.40 7.45 -8.22
CA LEU A 264 22.78 7.37 -8.73
C LEU A 264 23.02 8.30 -9.93
N SER A 265 22.00 8.58 -10.75
CA SER A 265 22.10 9.59 -11.82
C SER A 265 22.05 11.04 -11.31
N GLY A 266 21.74 11.22 -10.02
CA GLY A 266 21.56 12.53 -9.41
C GLY A 266 20.30 13.28 -9.85
N SER A 267 19.38 12.65 -10.61
CA SER A 267 18.12 13.29 -11.04
C SER A 267 17.26 13.66 -9.83
N ALA A 268 17.21 12.80 -8.81
CA ALA A 268 16.52 13.09 -7.56
C ALA A 268 17.11 14.30 -6.81
N ALA A 269 18.44 14.44 -6.82
CA ALA A 269 19.11 15.57 -6.17
C ALA A 269 18.86 16.90 -6.91
N ARG A 270 18.91 16.89 -8.25
CA ARG A 270 18.59 18.08 -9.07
C ARG A 270 17.11 18.46 -8.95
N TYR A 271 16.21 17.48 -8.89
CA TYR A 271 14.80 17.70 -8.60
C TYR A 271 14.56 18.36 -7.23
N ASP A 272 15.22 17.87 -6.17
CA ASP A 272 15.16 18.50 -4.84
C ASP A 272 15.65 19.95 -4.87
N GLN A 273 16.75 20.22 -5.59
CA GLN A 273 17.26 21.57 -5.75
C GLN A 273 16.25 22.50 -6.46
N GLN A 274 15.60 22.05 -7.55
CA GLN A 274 14.56 22.81 -8.24
C GLN A 274 13.36 23.09 -7.31
N GLN A 275 12.93 22.10 -6.55
CA GLN A 275 11.84 22.25 -5.58
C GLN A 275 12.20 23.25 -4.47
N ARG A 276 13.39 23.16 -3.89
CA ARG A 276 13.86 24.12 -2.88
C ARG A 276 13.92 25.54 -3.41
N THR A 277 14.35 25.71 -4.66
CA THR A 277 14.39 27.03 -5.32
C THR A 277 12.98 27.62 -5.43
N ARG A 278 11.99 26.83 -5.87
CA ARG A 278 10.59 27.27 -5.90
C ARG A 278 10.04 27.60 -4.53
N VAL A 279 10.32 26.76 -3.52
CA VAL A 279 9.88 27.00 -2.14
C VAL A 279 10.48 28.29 -1.58
N ALA A 280 11.73 28.61 -1.93
CA ALA A 280 12.34 29.88 -1.54
C ALA A 280 11.59 31.07 -2.16
N LEU A 281 11.25 31.01 -3.46
CA LEU A 281 10.47 32.06 -4.13
C LEU A 281 9.09 32.27 -3.48
N LEU A 282 8.41 31.17 -3.14
CA LEU A 282 7.09 31.23 -2.49
C LEU A 282 7.15 31.86 -1.12
N ARG A 283 8.18 31.53 -0.33
CA ARG A 283 8.37 32.11 1.02
C ARG A 283 8.69 33.60 0.99
N THR A 284 9.25 34.09 -0.11
CA THR A 284 9.52 35.53 -0.30
C THR A 284 8.35 36.29 -0.91
N ALA A 285 7.34 35.61 -1.43
CA ALA A 285 6.18 36.24 -2.07
C ALA A 285 5.14 36.66 -1.02
N SER A 286 4.63 37.89 -1.13
CA SER A 286 3.64 38.43 -0.20
C SER A 286 2.21 38.00 -0.56
N PRO A 287 1.34 37.72 0.45
CA PRO A 287 -0.07 37.51 0.19
C PRO A 287 -0.68 38.76 -0.46
N GLY A 288 -1.28 38.60 -1.65
CA GLY A 288 -1.93 39.69 -2.39
C GLY A 288 -1.12 40.33 -3.52
N SER A 289 0.10 39.86 -3.79
CA SER A 289 0.82 40.23 -5.01
C SER A 289 0.17 39.59 -6.26
N ALA A 290 0.55 40.08 -7.45
CA ALA A 290 0.18 39.44 -8.71
C ALA A 290 0.51 37.93 -8.71
N PRO A 291 -0.19 37.12 -9.51
CA PRO A 291 0.07 35.69 -9.61
C PRO A 291 1.56 35.39 -9.84
N LEU A 292 2.12 34.51 -9.02
CA LEU A 292 3.52 34.14 -9.06
C LEU A 292 3.72 33.03 -10.09
N ARG A 293 4.40 33.38 -11.17
CA ARG A 293 4.90 32.42 -12.15
C ARG A 293 6.07 31.64 -11.57
N LEU A 294 5.98 30.31 -11.63
CA LEU A 294 7.08 29.40 -11.29
C LEU A 294 7.67 28.81 -12.58
N ASP A 295 8.99 28.59 -12.58
CA ASP A 295 9.66 27.89 -13.67
C ASP A 295 9.30 26.39 -13.67
N PRO A 296 9.01 25.75 -14.81
CA PRO A 296 8.65 24.32 -14.89
C PRO A 296 9.75 23.40 -14.37
N LEU A 297 9.38 22.27 -13.77
CA LEU A 297 10.35 21.26 -13.34
C LEU A 297 10.93 20.56 -14.56
N LEU A 298 12.24 20.73 -14.74
CA LEU A 298 12.99 20.12 -15.84
C LEU A 298 13.34 18.66 -15.52
N GLU A 299 13.64 18.38 -14.26
CA GLU A 299 13.95 17.03 -13.81
C GLU A 299 12.66 16.36 -13.33
N GLN A 300 12.35 15.20 -13.90
CA GLN A 300 11.14 14.43 -13.57
C GLN A 300 11.54 13.01 -13.18
N PRO A 301 12.22 12.82 -12.03
CA PRO A 301 12.59 11.51 -11.54
C PRO A 301 11.32 10.68 -11.28
N ARG A 302 11.22 9.62 -12.05
CA ARG A 302 10.12 8.66 -12.13
C ARG A 302 9.58 8.19 -10.78
N THR A 303 10.46 8.01 -9.79
CA THR A 303 10.08 7.48 -8.47
C THR A 303 9.46 8.49 -7.50
N ILE A 304 9.72 9.79 -7.69
CA ILE A 304 9.29 10.84 -6.74
C ILE A 304 8.49 11.97 -7.40
N PHE A 305 8.57 12.12 -8.72
CA PHE A 305 7.76 13.07 -9.48
C PHE A 305 6.35 12.50 -9.69
N TYR A 306 5.33 13.33 -9.45
CA TYR A 306 3.92 12.93 -9.63
C TYR A 306 3.23 13.76 -10.70
N TYR A 307 3.21 15.08 -10.53
CA TYR A 307 2.84 16.06 -11.53
C TYR A 307 3.41 17.42 -11.11
N ASP A 308 3.48 18.36 -12.05
CA ASP A 308 3.82 19.75 -11.77
C ASP A 308 2.57 20.63 -11.61
N ILE A 309 2.74 21.82 -11.05
CA ILE A 309 1.72 22.87 -10.95
C ILE A 309 1.18 23.19 -12.35
N SER A 310 -0.12 23.44 -12.45
CA SER A 310 -0.79 23.68 -13.73
C SER A 310 -0.55 25.11 -14.23
N ALA A 311 -0.82 25.34 -15.52
CA ALA A 311 -0.95 26.67 -16.09
C ALA A 311 -2.21 27.41 -15.61
N ASP A 312 -3.25 26.66 -15.20
CA ASP A 312 -4.46 27.25 -14.61
C ASP A 312 -4.25 27.52 -13.12
N GLU A 313 -4.10 28.80 -12.77
CA GLU A 313 -3.88 29.27 -11.39
C GLU A 313 -5.05 28.92 -10.45
N ARG A 314 -6.25 28.70 -11.01
CA ARG A 314 -7.46 28.36 -10.25
C ARG A 314 -7.64 26.87 -10.06
N LEU A 315 -6.80 26.04 -10.68
CA LEU A 315 -6.83 24.61 -10.47
C LEU A 315 -6.61 24.31 -8.98
N TRP A 316 -7.43 23.43 -8.41
CA TRP A 316 -7.43 23.12 -6.97
C TRP A 316 -6.03 22.80 -6.41
N GLY A 317 -5.16 22.17 -7.20
CA GLY A 317 -3.79 21.85 -6.81
C GLY A 317 -2.93 23.09 -6.64
N ASN A 318 -3.04 24.07 -7.54
CA ASN A 318 -2.35 25.35 -7.47
C ASN A 318 -2.88 26.18 -6.30
N VAL A 319 -4.19 26.20 -6.10
CA VAL A 319 -4.84 26.91 -4.98
C VAL A 319 -4.43 26.32 -3.62
N ALA A 320 -4.43 24.99 -3.49
CA ALA A 320 -3.97 24.34 -2.26
C ALA A 320 -2.49 24.61 -2.01
N TYR A 321 -1.68 24.65 -3.07
CA TYR A 321 -0.26 24.92 -2.98
C TYR A 321 0.04 26.37 -2.55
N SER A 322 -0.65 27.37 -3.11
CA SER A 322 -0.51 28.76 -2.68
C SER A 322 -0.99 28.99 -1.24
N GLN A 323 -2.14 28.42 -0.88
CA GLN A 323 -2.69 28.50 0.49
C GLN A 323 -1.77 27.89 1.53
N PHE A 324 -1.13 26.75 1.22
CA PHE A 324 -0.19 26.09 2.12
C PHE A 324 1.00 26.99 2.48
N TYR A 325 1.49 27.79 1.53
CA TYR A 325 2.59 28.73 1.76
C TYR A 325 2.13 30.14 2.14
N GLY A 326 0.81 30.41 2.18
CA GLY A 326 0.27 31.74 2.42
C GLY A 326 0.62 32.78 1.34
N GLY A 327 0.93 32.32 0.11
CA GLY A 327 1.42 33.15 -0.99
C GLY A 327 0.32 33.56 -2.00
N PRO A 328 0.69 34.34 -3.04
CA PRO A 328 -0.23 34.67 -4.15
C PRO A 328 -0.61 33.42 -4.96
N ALA A 329 -1.58 33.55 -5.87
CA ALA A 329 -1.91 32.50 -6.83
C ALA A 329 -0.65 32.08 -7.61
N VAL A 330 -0.51 30.79 -7.94
CA VAL A 330 0.69 30.25 -8.60
C VAL A 330 0.34 29.57 -9.91
N TYR A 331 1.26 29.62 -10.87
CA TYR A 331 1.11 28.90 -12.14
C TYR A 331 2.47 28.60 -12.78
N VAL A 332 2.46 27.64 -13.71
CA VAL A 332 3.62 27.26 -14.52
C VAL A 332 3.19 27.27 -16.00
N LEU A 333 3.97 27.91 -16.87
CA LEU A 333 3.76 27.80 -18.32
C LEU A 333 4.32 26.47 -18.82
N LYS A 334 3.73 25.90 -19.88
CA LYS A 334 4.27 24.66 -20.46
C LYS A 334 5.70 24.92 -20.93
N ALA A 335 6.59 23.94 -20.70
CA ALA A 335 7.98 24.02 -21.16
C ALA A 335 8.01 24.30 -22.68
N GLY A 336 8.50 25.48 -23.07
CA GLY A 336 8.56 25.93 -24.47
C GLY A 336 7.64 27.10 -24.84
N GLU A 337 6.75 27.56 -23.96
CA GLU A 337 5.96 28.77 -24.21
C GLU A 337 6.81 30.05 -23.98
N PRO A 338 6.74 31.05 -24.89
CA PRO A 338 7.55 32.26 -24.79
C PRO A 338 7.27 33.04 -23.49
N ARG A 339 8.30 33.75 -23.03
CA ARG A 339 8.30 34.45 -21.74
C ARG A 339 7.31 35.58 -21.67
#